data_AF-A0A6C0IS41-F1
#
_entry.id   AF-A0A6C0IS41-F1
#
_cell.length_a   1.000
_cell.length_b   1.000
_cell.length_c   1.000
_cell.angle_alpha   90.00
_cell.angle_beta   90.00
_cell.angle_gamma   90.00
#
_symmetry.space_group_name_H-M   'P 1'
#
loop_
_entity.id
_entity.type
_entity.pdbx_description
1 polymer ?
#
loop_
_entity_poly.entity_id
_entity_poly.type
_entity_poly.pdbx_seq_one_letter_code
_entity_poly.pdbx_strand_id
1 'polypeptide(L)'
;MSIIYQKSNISITLEKNKSYNMLIQDFDKYKNYHNNILKILKDYKYISVTSSEKNKEQAFIKFESSDVIPLKELLKSKQNQLGYKQSETLFISLSNQTMNLEKDMVSNLFFSIDDIVVINSSSAVPIFLYLNTQFFSPIEDNFVEISSPFMKNKLFISPELKELKDIPSKIHFKSTYYSIGLLICFCINREDFKTKDLEQAIGVILHTKLYFALKRCFEFKPSDRFLLYI
;
A
#
# COMPACT_ATOMS: atom_id res chain seq x y z
N MET A 1 17.39 -17.89 -9.56
CA MET A 1 16.55 -17.15 -8.60
C MET A 1 16.59 -15.68 -9.01
N SER A 2 15.45 -15.05 -9.26
CA SER A 2 15.36 -13.64 -9.67
C SER A 2 14.74 -12.83 -8.55
N ILE A 3 15.29 -11.66 -8.21
CA ILE A 3 14.70 -10.77 -7.20
C ILE A 3 13.54 -10.02 -7.85
N ILE A 4 12.35 -10.12 -7.26
CA ILE A 4 11.15 -9.42 -7.71
C ILE A 4 10.94 -8.15 -6.90
N TYR A 5 11.13 -8.25 -5.58
CA TYR A 5 10.91 -7.16 -4.64
C TYR A 5 11.87 -7.31 -3.46
N GLN A 6 12.47 -6.20 -3.01
CA GLN A 6 13.39 -6.23 -1.88
C GLN A 6 13.38 -4.91 -1.12
N LYS A 7 13.21 -5.01 0.19
CA LYS A 7 13.42 -3.99 1.23
C LYS A 7 14.23 -4.62 2.34
N SER A 8 14.61 -3.85 3.37
CA SER A 8 15.37 -4.47 4.48
C SER A 8 14.52 -5.46 5.27
N ASN A 9 13.21 -5.22 5.40
CA ASN A 9 12.31 -6.03 6.23
C ASN A 9 11.67 -7.19 5.46
N ILE A 10 11.67 -7.16 4.12
CA ILE A 10 10.98 -8.16 3.30
C ILE A 10 11.60 -8.31 1.92
N SER A 11 11.56 -9.52 1.37
CA SER A 11 11.91 -9.77 -0.03
C SER A 11 11.00 -10.80 -0.66
N ILE A 12 10.83 -10.70 -1.99
CA ILE A 12 10.19 -11.71 -2.84
C ILE A 12 11.16 -12.06 -3.95
N THR A 13 11.36 -13.36 -4.14
CA THR A 13 12.20 -13.91 -5.19
C THR A 13 11.41 -14.93 -6.00
N LEU A 14 11.64 -14.95 -7.31
CA LEU A 14 11.12 -15.93 -8.24
C LEU A 14 12.12 -17.11 -8.33
N GLU A 15 11.59 -18.29 -8.05
CA GLU A 15 12.21 -19.58 -8.30
C GLU A 15 11.78 -20.15 -9.67
N LYS A 16 12.06 -21.43 -9.91
CA LYS A 16 11.60 -22.12 -11.11
C LYS A 16 10.07 -22.25 -11.12
N ASN A 17 9.48 -22.38 -12.30
CA ASN A 17 8.08 -22.73 -12.52
C ASN A 17 7.06 -21.80 -11.84
N LYS A 18 7.32 -20.49 -11.81
CA LYS A 18 6.44 -19.49 -11.18
C LYS A 18 6.15 -19.75 -9.69
N SER A 19 7.10 -20.41 -9.03
CA SER A 19 7.16 -20.52 -7.59
C SER A 19 7.89 -19.30 -7.02
N TYR A 20 7.36 -18.71 -5.97
CA TYR A 20 7.89 -17.51 -5.34
C TYR A 20 8.18 -17.78 -3.87
N ASN A 21 9.29 -17.22 -3.39
CA ASN A 21 9.65 -17.21 -1.97
C ASN A 21 9.53 -15.79 -1.45
N MET A 22 8.70 -15.60 -0.42
CA MET A 22 8.59 -14.37 0.36
C MET A 22 9.25 -14.56 1.72
N LEU A 23 10.28 -13.78 2.01
CA LEU A 23 10.97 -13.74 3.30
C LEU A 23 10.62 -12.44 4.02
N ILE A 24 10.02 -12.54 5.19
CA ILE A 24 9.69 -11.44 6.11
C ILE A 24 10.67 -11.51 7.28
N GLN A 25 11.36 -10.41 7.59
CA GLN A 25 12.38 -10.34 8.62
C GLN A 25 11.89 -9.78 9.97
N ASP A 26 10.73 -9.12 10.00
CA ASP A 26 10.15 -8.48 11.18
C ASP A 26 8.76 -9.05 11.54
N PHE A 27 8.61 -10.36 11.34
CA PHE A 27 7.31 -11.04 11.42
C PHE A 27 6.61 -10.84 12.75
N ASP A 28 7.30 -10.97 13.88
CA ASP A 28 6.66 -10.87 15.20
C ASP A 28 6.31 -9.42 15.58
N LYS A 29 7.10 -8.44 15.10
CA LYS A 29 6.85 -7.01 15.33
C LYS A 29 5.48 -6.56 14.78
N TYR A 30 5.09 -7.07 13.61
CA TYR A 30 3.80 -6.77 12.98
C TYR A 30 3.02 -8.05 12.65
N LYS A 31 2.98 -8.98 13.61
CA LYS A 31 2.43 -10.34 13.45
C LYS A 31 1.03 -10.38 12.86
N ASN A 32 0.13 -9.53 13.34
CA ASN A 32 -1.25 -9.47 12.88
C ASN A 32 -1.33 -8.99 11.42
N TYR A 33 -0.56 -7.96 11.07
CA TYR A 33 -0.42 -7.48 9.68
C TYR A 33 0.09 -8.59 8.75
N HIS A 34 1.20 -9.24 9.09
CA HIS A 34 1.77 -10.31 8.25
C HIS A 34 0.85 -11.54 8.16
N ASN A 35 0.14 -11.89 9.23
CA ASN A 35 -0.88 -12.94 9.18
C ASN A 35 -2.04 -12.56 8.27
N ASN A 36 -2.43 -11.28 8.20
CA ASN A 36 -3.43 -10.81 7.25
C ASN A 36 -2.94 -10.93 5.81
N ILE A 37 -1.69 -10.57 5.52
CA ILE A 37 -1.08 -10.79 4.19
C ILE A 37 -1.11 -12.28 3.82
N LEU A 38 -0.70 -13.17 4.72
CA LEU A 38 -0.76 -14.61 4.46
C LEU A 38 -2.20 -15.11 4.23
N LYS A 39 -3.17 -14.56 4.96
CA LYS A 39 -4.59 -14.87 4.74
C LYS A 39 -5.04 -14.43 3.34
N ILE A 40 -4.70 -13.21 2.92
CA ILE A 40 -4.97 -12.72 1.56
C ILE A 40 -4.38 -13.68 0.53
N LEU A 41 -3.14 -14.16 0.70
CA LEU A 41 -2.55 -15.12 -0.23
C LEU A 41 -3.32 -16.44 -0.32
N LYS A 42 -3.88 -16.92 0.79
CA LYS A 42 -4.63 -18.19 0.85
C LYS A 42 -6.06 -18.08 0.33
N ASP A 43 -6.68 -16.91 0.42
CA ASP A 43 -8.10 -16.71 0.08
C ASP A 43 -8.34 -16.67 -1.45
N TYR A 44 -7.30 -16.46 -2.26
CA TYR A 44 -7.43 -16.32 -3.71
C TYR A 44 -7.06 -17.60 -4.46
N LYS A 45 -8.01 -18.13 -5.24
CA LYS A 45 -7.91 -19.42 -5.95
C LYS A 45 -6.73 -19.56 -6.92
N TYR A 46 -6.19 -18.45 -7.43
CA TYR A 46 -5.06 -18.46 -8.37
C TYR A 46 -3.69 -18.36 -7.69
N ILE A 47 -3.67 -18.46 -6.37
CA ILE A 47 -2.47 -18.51 -5.55
C ILE A 47 -2.49 -19.83 -4.78
N SER A 48 -1.39 -20.59 -4.89
CA SER A 48 -1.21 -21.83 -4.13
C SER A 48 -0.09 -21.63 -3.12
N VAL A 49 -0.43 -21.45 -1.84
CA VAL A 49 0.57 -21.36 -0.77
C VAL A 49 1.03 -22.78 -0.42
N THR A 50 2.25 -23.14 -0.82
CA THR A 50 2.79 -24.50 -0.67
C THR A 50 3.47 -24.73 0.68
N SER A 51 4.06 -23.68 1.26
CA SER A 51 4.62 -23.75 2.62
C SER A 51 4.61 -22.38 3.30
N SER A 52 4.56 -22.40 4.63
CA SER A 52 4.61 -21.21 5.47
C SER A 52 5.29 -21.59 6.78
N GLU A 53 6.58 -21.32 6.89
CA GLU A 53 7.37 -21.52 8.09
C GLU A 53 7.53 -20.20 8.82
N LYS A 54 7.36 -20.22 10.14
CA LYS A 54 7.42 -19.03 10.98
C LYS A 54 8.27 -19.34 12.20
N ASN A 55 9.19 -18.46 12.52
CA ASN A 55 9.86 -18.45 13.81
C ASN A 55 9.58 -17.11 14.53
N LYS A 56 10.29 -16.84 15.63
CA LYS A 56 10.06 -15.65 16.46
C LYS A 56 10.40 -14.32 15.77
N GLU A 57 11.17 -14.32 14.70
CA GLU A 57 11.60 -13.08 14.05
C GLU A 57 11.17 -13.05 12.58
N GLN A 58 11.18 -14.20 11.93
CA GLN A 58 11.06 -14.32 10.48
C GLN A 58 9.90 -15.22 10.08
N ALA A 59 9.36 -14.95 8.90
CA ALA A 59 8.45 -15.86 8.21
C ALA A 59 8.93 -16.10 6.79
N PHE A 60 8.93 -17.37 6.40
CA PHE A 60 9.21 -17.83 5.05
C PHE A 60 7.95 -18.40 4.45
N ILE A 61 7.46 -17.78 3.38
CA ILE A 61 6.23 -18.17 2.69
C ILE A 61 6.59 -18.55 1.26
N LYS A 62 6.30 -19.79 0.88
CA LYS A 62 6.42 -20.26 -0.49
C LYS A 62 5.04 -20.36 -1.12
N PHE A 63 4.88 -19.78 -2.30
CA PHE A 63 3.63 -19.82 -3.03
C PHE A 63 3.84 -19.86 -4.54
N GLU A 64 2.85 -20.36 -5.26
CA GLU A 64 2.82 -20.38 -6.72
C GLU A 64 1.75 -19.41 -7.22
N SER A 65 2.07 -18.67 -8.29
CA SER A 65 1.12 -17.77 -8.94
C SER A 65 1.50 -17.52 -10.40
N SER A 66 0.56 -17.03 -11.22
CA SER A 66 0.82 -16.77 -12.64
C SER A 66 1.87 -15.69 -12.89
N ASP A 67 1.86 -14.63 -12.10
CA ASP A 67 2.67 -13.43 -12.31
C ASP A 67 2.73 -12.59 -11.03
N VAL A 68 3.94 -12.22 -10.60
CA VAL A 68 4.18 -11.35 -9.43
C VAL A 68 5.16 -10.28 -9.83
N ILE A 69 4.73 -9.01 -9.77
CA ILE A 69 5.52 -7.86 -10.21
C ILE A 69 5.33 -6.67 -9.27
N PRO A 70 6.33 -5.78 -9.13
CA PRO A 70 6.13 -4.50 -8.46
C PRO A 70 5.05 -3.66 -9.16
N LEU A 71 4.29 -2.85 -8.41
CA LEU A 71 3.26 -1.97 -8.97
C LEU A 71 3.83 -1.03 -10.04
N LYS A 72 5.06 -0.57 -9.85
CA LYS A 72 5.78 0.26 -10.83
C LYS A 72 5.95 -0.43 -12.18
N GLU A 73 6.24 -1.73 -12.20
CA GLU A 73 6.36 -2.49 -13.46
C GLU A 73 4.99 -2.72 -14.11
N LEU A 74 3.94 -2.94 -13.31
CA LEU A 74 2.58 -2.97 -13.84
C LEU A 74 2.21 -1.64 -14.51
N LEU A 75 2.48 -0.51 -13.86
CA LEU A 75 2.21 0.82 -14.40
C LEU A 75 2.93 1.04 -15.73
N LYS A 76 4.23 0.74 -15.81
CA LYS A 76 5.00 0.84 -17.06
C LYS A 76 4.36 0.03 -18.20
N SER A 77 3.94 -1.21 -17.91
CA SER A 77 3.27 -2.07 -18.91
C SER A 77 1.91 -1.52 -19.38
N LYS A 78 1.32 -0.58 -18.63
CA LYS A 78 0.01 0.01 -18.87
C LYS A 78 0.10 1.50 -19.25
N GLN A 79 1.21 1.93 -19.83
CA GLN A 79 1.42 3.34 -20.21
C GLN A 79 1.26 4.30 -19.02
N ASN A 80 1.78 3.90 -17.86
CA ASN A 80 1.76 4.62 -16.58
C ASN A 80 0.36 4.96 -16.06
N GLN A 81 -0.63 4.11 -16.35
CA GLN A 81 -2.01 4.32 -15.91
C GLN A 81 -2.73 3.01 -15.65
N LEU A 82 -3.40 2.90 -14.51
CA LEU A 82 -4.31 1.80 -14.21
C LEU A 82 -5.71 2.06 -14.80
N GLY A 83 -6.36 0.99 -15.23
CA GLY A 83 -7.79 1.03 -15.53
C GLY A 83 -8.62 1.22 -14.27
N TYR A 84 -9.88 1.67 -14.41
CA TYR A 84 -10.78 1.92 -13.27
C TYR A 84 -10.86 0.74 -12.30
N LYS A 85 -11.09 -0.48 -12.80
CA LYS A 85 -11.26 -1.68 -11.95
C LYS A 85 -9.99 -2.02 -11.15
N GLN A 86 -8.82 -1.83 -11.76
CA GLN A 86 -7.54 -2.04 -11.07
C GLN A 86 -7.31 -0.98 -9.99
N SER A 87 -7.71 0.26 -10.28
CA SER A 87 -7.60 1.40 -9.35
C SER A 87 -8.52 1.26 -8.14
N GLU A 88 -9.76 0.82 -8.39
CA GLU A 88 -10.72 0.44 -7.35
C GLU A 88 -10.16 -0.68 -6.48
N THR A 89 -9.57 -1.70 -7.10
CA THR A 89 -9.02 -2.85 -6.36
C THR A 89 -7.79 -2.44 -5.54
N LEU A 90 -6.92 -1.60 -6.10
CA LEU A 90 -5.79 -1.02 -5.38
C LEU A 90 -6.27 -0.22 -4.15
N PHE A 91 -7.28 0.64 -4.32
CA PHE A 91 -7.86 1.39 -3.20
C PHE A 91 -8.40 0.46 -2.10
N ILE A 92 -9.20 -0.54 -2.46
CA ILE A 92 -9.78 -1.49 -1.51
C ILE A 92 -8.68 -2.30 -0.81
N SER A 93 -7.69 -2.80 -1.54
CA SER A 93 -6.56 -3.54 -0.99
C SER A 93 -5.77 -2.72 0.02
N LEU A 94 -5.40 -1.48 -0.32
CA LEU A 94 -4.65 -0.60 0.59
C LEU A 94 -5.50 -0.17 1.79
N SER A 95 -6.79 0.10 1.58
CA SER A 95 -7.71 0.48 2.66
C SER A 95 -7.85 -0.65 3.68
N ASN A 96 -8.07 -1.88 3.22
CA ASN A 96 -8.18 -3.05 4.08
C ASN A 96 -6.88 -3.33 4.84
N GLN A 97 -5.72 -3.26 4.17
CA GLN A 97 -4.42 -3.45 4.81
C GLN A 97 -4.15 -2.38 5.87
N THR A 98 -4.45 -1.12 5.58
CA THR A 98 -4.31 0.01 6.51
C THR A 98 -5.24 -0.15 7.71
N MET A 99 -6.52 -0.41 7.49
CA MET A 99 -7.49 -0.62 8.58
C MET A 99 -7.14 -1.83 9.45
N ASN A 100 -6.49 -2.87 8.90
CA ASN A 100 -6.01 -3.99 9.71
C ASN A 100 -4.79 -3.60 10.56
N LEU A 101 -3.90 -2.76 10.03
CA LEU A 101 -2.77 -2.21 10.80
C LEU A 101 -3.24 -1.31 11.96
N GLU A 102 -4.24 -0.48 11.71
CA GLU A 102 -4.80 0.46 12.70
C GLU A 102 -5.45 -0.23 13.89
N LYS A 103 -5.94 -1.47 13.73
CA LYS A 103 -6.45 -2.28 14.84
C LYS A 103 -5.38 -2.61 15.88
N ASP A 104 -4.11 -2.60 15.47
CA ASP A 104 -2.96 -2.81 16.34
C ASP A 104 -2.39 -1.49 16.89
N MET A 105 -3.11 -0.37 16.74
CA MET A 105 -2.64 0.98 17.10
C MET A 105 -1.33 1.35 16.39
N VAL A 106 -1.20 0.99 15.12
CA VAL A 106 -0.06 1.30 14.26
C VAL A 106 -0.56 1.96 12.96
N SER A 107 0.21 2.89 12.41
CA SER A 107 -0.07 3.52 11.11
C SER A 107 1.19 3.61 10.25
N ASN A 108 1.00 3.94 8.97
CA ASN A 108 2.08 4.25 8.04
C ASN A 108 1.83 5.60 7.38
N LEU A 109 2.64 6.60 7.70
CA LEU A 109 2.49 7.93 7.10
C LEU A 109 3.18 8.07 5.72
N PHE A 110 3.97 7.07 5.33
CA PHE A 110 4.88 7.16 4.19
C PHE A 110 4.55 6.09 3.14
N PHE A 111 3.84 6.50 2.09
CA PHE A 111 3.45 5.61 0.99
C PHE A 111 4.28 5.87 -0.27
N SER A 112 4.67 4.78 -0.95
CA SER A 112 5.26 4.81 -2.28
C SER A 112 4.72 3.65 -3.14
N ILE A 113 4.66 3.85 -4.44
CA ILE A 113 4.39 2.76 -5.40
C ILE A 113 5.52 1.71 -5.39
N ASP A 114 6.72 2.09 -4.94
CA ASP A 114 7.89 1.21 -4.85
C ASP A 114 7.78 0.23 -3.67
N ASP A 115 6.72 0.30 -2.87
CA ASP A 115 6.48 -0.57 -1.70
C ASP A 115 5.30 -1.55 -1.91
N ILE A 116 4.72 -1.54 -3.12
CA ILE A 116 3.55 -2.34 -3.47
C ILE A 116 3.94 -3.42 -4.48
N VAL A 117 3.57 -4.66 -4.17
CA VAL A 117 3.67 -5.82 -5.06
C VAL A 117 2.29 -6.20 -5.56
N VAL A 118 2.22 -6.54 -6.84
CA VAL A 118 1.00 -7.01 -7.51
C VAL A 118 1.14 -8.50 -7.79
N ILE A 119 0.12 -9.26 -7.40
CA ILE A 119 -0.05 -10.64 -7.85
C ILE A 119 -1.15 -10.63 -8.90
N ASN A 120 -0.76 -10.91 -10.15
CA ASN A 120 -1.59 -10.74 -11.32
C ASN A 120 -2.04 -12.08 -11.90
N SER A 121 -3.22 -12.09 -12.51
CA SER A 121 -3.82 -13.27 -13.14
C SER A 121 -4.58 -12.86 -14.39
N SER A 122 -4.49 -13.67 -15.44
CA SER A 122 -5.26 -13.46 -16.68
C SER A 122 -6.76 -13.64 -16.48
N SER A 123 -7.17 -14.34 -15.43
CA SER A 123 -8.54 -14.82 -15.22
C SER A 123 -9.20 -14.23 -13.97
N ALA A 124 -8.53 -13.32 -13.27
CA ALA A 124 -9.01 -12.73 -12.03
C ALA A 124 -8.49 -11.31 -11.82
N VAL A 125 -9.15 -10.57 -10.93
CA VAL A 125 -8.69 -9.24 -10.51
C VAL A 125 -7.37 -9.38 -9.75
N PRO A 126 -6.36 -8.51 -10.01
CA PRO A 126 -5.08 -8.57 -9.32
C PRO A 126 -5.21 -8.23 -7.84
N ILE A 127 -4.30 -8.76 -7.04
CA ILE A 127 -4.14 -8.39 -5.62
C ILE A 127 -3.00 -7.38 -5.52
N PHE A 128 -3.18 -6.35 -4.71
CA PHE A 128 -2.14 -5.40 -4.37
C PHE A 128 -1.74 -5.58 -2.90
N LEU A 129 -0.46 -5.84 -2.65
CA LEU A 129 0.10 -6.04 -1.32
C LEU A 129 1.07 -4.91 -1.00
N TYR A 130 0.80 -4.17 0.06
CA TYR A 130 1.75 -3.22 0.63
C TYR A 130 2.63 -3.98 1.62
N LEU A 131 3.93 -4.04 1.35
CA LEU A 131 4.82 -5.00 2.02
C LEU A 131 5.91 -4.35 2.89
N ASN A 132 6.20 -3.07 2.67
CA ASN A 132 7.27 -2.38 3.41
C ASN A 132 6.79 -1.87 4.78
N THR A 133 7.10 -2.59 5.85
CA THR A 133 6.73 -2.24 7.23
C THR A 133 7.76 -1.36 7.94
N GLN A 134 8.87 -0.97 7.27
CA GLN A 134 9.95 -0.18 7.88
C GLN A 134 9.46 1.14 8.50
N PHE A 135 8.41 1.72 7.91
CA PHE A 135 7.88 3.03 8.26
C PHE A 135 6.63 2.97 9.14
N PHE A 136 6.30 1.78 9.66
CA PHE A 136 5.18 1.62 10.56
C PHE A 136 5.52 2.21 11.93
N SER A 137 4.62 3.04 12.45
CA SER A 137 4.80 3.80 13.68
C SER A 137 3.56 3.69 14.58
N PRO A 138 3.74 3.68 15.91
CA PRO A 138 2.62 3.59 16.85
C PRO A 138 1.70 4.81 16.75
N ILE A 139 0.42 4.58 17.03
CA ILE A 139 -0.61 5.60 17.19
C ILE A 139 -0.83 5.82 18.69
N GLU A 140 -0.61 7.05 19.14
CA GLU A 140 -0.86 7.50 20.51
C GLU A 140 -1.77 8.72 20.47
N ASP A 141 -2.91 8.68 21.16
CA ASP A 141 -3.92 9.75 21.18
C ASP A 141 -4.41 10.21 19.79
N ASN A 142 -4.48 9.28 18.83
CA ASN A 142 -4.76 9.54 17.40
C ASN A 142 -3.62 10.21 16.60
N PHE A 143 -2.42 10.27 17.15
CA PHE A 143 -1.25 10.84 16.49
C PHE A 143 -0.13 9.82 16.34
N VAL A 144 0.67 10.02 15.31
CA VAL A 144 1.95 9.37 15.10
C VAL A 144 3.03 10.43 15.29
N GLU A 145 4.04 10.13 16.11
CA GLU A 145 5.18 11.01 16.29
C GLU A 145 6.20 10.82 15.16
N ILE A 146 6.55 11.92 14.49
CA ILE A 146 7.68 12.01 13.59
C ILE A 146 8.86 12.53 14.40
N SER A 147 9.83 11.66 14.67
CA SER A 147 11.02 11.97 15.48
C SER A 147 12.31 12.04 14.67
N SER A 148 12.28 11.73 13.38
CA SER A 148 13.45 11.77 12.49
C SER A 148 13.13 12.37 11.11
N PRO A 149 14.10 13.04 10.48
CA PRO A 149 13.93 13.57 9.13
C PRO A 149 13.62 12.46 8.11
N PHE A 150 12.78 12.78 7.14
CA PHE A 150 12.43 11.89 6.04
C PHE A 150 12.53 12.61 4.69
N MET A 151 12.83 11.85 3.64
CA MET A 151 12.88 12.41 2.30
C MET A 151 11.48 12.49 1.70
N LYS A 152 11.03 13.70 1.36
CA LYS A 152 9.70 13.94 0.75
C LYS A 152 9.62 13.44 -0.71
N ASN A 153 10.76 13.14 -1.35
CA ASN A 153 10.79 12.73 -2.75
C ASN A 153 10.17 11.33 -2.91
N LYS A 154 9.36 11.14 -3.98
CA LYS A 154 8.69 9.86 -4.30
C LYS A 154 7.65 9.37 -3.28
N LEU A 155 7.40 10.11 -2.20
CA LEU A 155 6.36 9.77 -1.25
C LEU A 155 5.04 10.48 -1.57
N PHE A 156 3.95 9.74 -1.42
CA PHE A 156 2.61 10.31 -1.35
C PHE A 156 2.36 10.70 0.10
N ILE A 157 2.44 12.01 0.39
CA ILE A 157 2.30 12.56 1.73
C ILE A 157 1.22 13.63 1.77
N SER A 158 0.54 13.71 2.91
CA SER A 158 -0.51 14.69 3.17
C SER A 158 0.03 16.12 3.32
N PRO A 159 -0.84 17.15 3.23
CA PRO A 159 -0.44 18.55 3.36
C PRO A 159 0.27 18.84 4.68
N GLU A 160 -0.25 18.33 5.79
CA GLU A 160 0.37 18.51 7.11
C GLU A 160 1.77 17.87 7.23
N LEU A 161 2.05 16.77 6.52
CA LEU A 161 3.40 16.20 6.42
C LEU A 161 4.31 17.01 5.49
N LYS A 162 3.76 17.61 4.43
CA LYS A 162 4.52 18.49 3.52
C LYS A 162 4.94 19.76 4.22
N GLU A 163 4.10 20.31 5.08
CA GLU A 163 4.30 21.56 5.80
C GLU A 163 5.10 21.42 7.09
N LEU A 164 5.43 20.19 7.49
CA LEU A 164 6.26 19.91 8.66
C LEU A 164 7.64 20.59 8.53
N LYS A 165 7.95 21.45 9.51
CA LYS A 165 9.19 22.24 9.62
C LYS A 165 10.11 21.76 10.75
N ASP A 166 9.51 21.26 11.83
CA ASP A 166 10.22 20.94 13.08
C ASP A 166 9.98 19.49 13.49
N ILE A 167 10.94 18.92 14.21
CA ILE A 167 10.92 17.55 14.73
C ILE A 167 11.37 17.60 16.19
N PRO A 168 10.72 16.88 17.14
CA PRO A 168 9.59 15.97 16.91
C PRO A 168 8.29 16.71 16.59
N SER A 169 7.43 16.06 15.81
CA SER A 169 6.11 16.59 15.42
C SER A 169 5.06 15.48 15.49
N LYS A 170 3.82 15.83 15.89
CA LYS A 170 2.70 14.89 15.94
C LYS A 170 1.79 15.08 14.73
N ILE A 171 1.53 13.98 14.02
CA ILE A 171 0.71 13.97 12.82
C ILE A 171 -0.46 13.02 13.04
N HIS A 172 -1.68 13.47 12.76
CA HIS A 172 -2.87 12.65 12.98
C HIS A 172 -2.80 11.36 12.13
N PHE A 173 -3.11 10.18 12.67
CA PHE A 173 -2.88 8.91 11.96
C PHE A 173 -3.65 8.81 10.63
N LYS A 174 -4.85 9.42 10.55
CA LYS A 174 -5.66 9.54 9.31
C LYS A 174 -4.98 10.35 8.19
N SER A 175 -3.81 10.93 8.42
CA SER A 175 -2.96 11.48 7.36
C SER A 175 -2.59 10.44 6.31
N THR A 176 -2.50 9.16 6.73
CA THR A 176 -2.39 7.99 5.86
C THR A 176 -3.46 7.92 4.78
N TYR A 177 -4.70 8.35 5.08
CA TYR A 177 -5.83 8.21 4.15
C TYR A 177 -5.65 9.13 2.95
N TYR A 178 -5.15 10.33 3.20
CA TYR A 178 -4.78 11.28 2.17
C TYR A 178 -3.64 10.74 1.30
N SER A 179 -2.61 10.15 1.91
CA SER A 179 -1.48 9.52 1.21
C SER A 179 -1.94 8.39 0.28
N ILE A 180 -2.84 7.52 0.74
CA ILE A 180 -3.47 6.49 -0.10
C ILE A 180 -4.23 7.13 -1.25
N GLY A 181 -5.05 8.15 -0.97
CA GLY A 181 -5.80 8.86 -2.00
C GLY A 181 -4.90 9.44 -3.10
N LEU A 182 -3.80 10.09 -2.72
CA LEU A 182 -2.80 10.62 -3.66
C LEU A 182 -2.15 9.51 -4.50
N LEU A 183 -1.85 8.36 -3.89
CA LEU A 183 -1.30 7.20 -4.61
C LEU A 183 -2.29 6.67 -5.65
N ILE A 184 -3.58 6.60 -5.33
CA ILE A 184 -4.61 6.22 -6.31
C ILE A 184 -4.71 7.28 -7.42
N CYS A 185 -4.75 8.57 -7.08
CA CYS A 185 -4.75 9.65 -8.07
C CYS A 185 -3.56 9.54 -9.01
N PHE A 186 -2.38 9.24 -8.48
CA PHE A 186 -1.19 8.98 -9.28
C PHE A 186 -1.37 7.79 -10.21
N CYS A 187 -1.95 6.69 -9.74
CA CYS A 187 -2.12 5.49 -10.57
C CYS A 187 -3.18 5.65 -11.66
N ILE A 188 -4.21 6.50 -11.48
CA ILE A 188 -5.25 6.75 -12.49
C ILE A 188 -4.87 7.85 -13.50
N ASN A 189 -3.85 8.64 -13.21
CA ASN A 189 -3.35 9.71 -14.07
C ASN A 189 -1.96 9.36 -14.64
N ARG A 190 -1.66 9.73 -15.89
CA ARG A 190 -0.37 9.42 -16.54
C ARG A 190 0.79 10.30 -16.06
N GLU A 191 1.08 10.31 -14.76
CA GLU A 191 2.30 10.83 -14.11
C GLU A 191 2.34 12.29 -13.64
N ASP A 192 1.48 13.21 -14.11
CA ASP A 192 1.61 14.62 -13.67
C ASP A 192 0.30 15.26 -13.19
N PHE A 193 -0.19 14.78 -12.04
CA PHE A 193 -1.23 15.50 -11.31
C PHE A 193 -0.67 16.65 -10.45
N LYS A 194 0.66 16.87 -10.40
CA LYS A 194 1.26 17.92 -9.55
C LYS A 194 0.79 19.33 -9.92
N THR A 195 0.35 19.52 -11.16
CA THR A 195 -0.19 20.77 -11.69
C THR A 195 -1.72 20.85 -11.61
N LYS A 196 -2.40 19.74 -11.28
CA LYS A 196 -3.85 19.66 -11.21
C LYS A 196 -4.33 19.85 -9.78
N ASP A 197 -5.41 20.59 -9.62
CA ASP A 197 -6.21 20.52 -8.41
C ASP A 197 -6.72 19.08 -8.20
N LEU A 198 -6.92 18.67 -6.94
CA LEU A 198 -7.33 17.31 -6.59
C LEU A 198 -8.67 16.95 -7.22
N GLU A 199 -9.62 17.89 -7.28
CA GLU A 199 -10.91 17.65 -7.95
C GLU A 199 -10.75 17.36 -9.44
N GLN A 200 -9.86 18.09 -10.12
CA GLN A 200 -9.53 17.81 -11.52
C GLN A 200 -8.80 16.47 -11.68
N ALA A 201 -7.93 16.12 -10.73
CA ALA A 201 -7.18 14.86 -10.76
C ALA A 201 -8.10 13.62 -10.62
N ILE A 202 -9.18 13.71 -9.83
CA ILE A 202 -10.18 12.64 -9.69
C ILE A 202 -11.35 12.76 -10.67
N GLY A 203 -11.48 13.87 -11.40
CA GLY A 203 -12.56 14.11 -12.36
C GLY A 203 -12.65 13.05 -13.48
N VAL A 204 -11.56 12.35 -13.77
CA VAL A 204 -11.52 11.23 -14.74
C VAL A 204 -12.36 10.03 -14.33
N ILE A 205 -12.76 9.95 -13.05
CA ILE A 205 -13.63 8.91 -12.50
C ILE A 205 -14.90 9.50 -11.86
N LEU A 206 -15.32 10.70 -12.28
CA LEU A 206 -16.49 11.40 -11.74
C LEU A 206 -17.73 10.50 -11.66
N HIS A 207 -18.53 10.67 -10.62
CA HIS A 207 -19.75 9.88 -10.34
C HIS A 207 -19.55 8.39 -10.04
N THR A 208 -18.32 7.93 -9.87
CA THR A 208 -18.03 6.56 -9.40
C THR A 208 -17.94 6.49 -7.88
N LYS A 209 -18.07 5.29 -7.31
CA LYS A 209 -17.83 5.05 -5.88
C LYS A 209 -16.40 5.43 -5.47
N LEU A 210 -15.42 5.13 -6.33
CA LEU A 210 -14.03 5.48 -6.08
C LEU A 210 -13.83 7.00 -6.02
N TYR A 211 -14.52 7.79 -6.86
CA TYR A 211 -14.49 9.25 -6.77
C TYR A 211 -14.93 9.76 -5.39
N PHE A 212 -16.07 9.28 -4.88
CA PHE A 212 -16.54 9.68 -3.56
C PHE A 212 -15.64 9.17 -2.43
N ALA A 213 -15.05 7.99 -2.58
CA ALA A 213 -14.07 7.47 -1.62
C ALA A 213 -12.82 8.36 -1.55
N LEU A 214 -12.30 8.81 -2.71
CA LEU A 214 -11.17 9.73 -2.76
C LEU A 214 -11.51 11.11 -2.20
N LYS A 215 -12.71 11.66 -2.46
CA LYS A 215 -13.16 12.93 -1.83
C LYS A 215 -13.06 12.85 -0.30
N ARG A 216 -13.53 11.76 0.30
CA ARG A 216 -13.43 11.54 1.76
C ARG A 216 -12.00 11.39 2.26
N CYS A 217 -11.08 10.91 1.43
CA CYS A 217 -9.66 10.85 1.77
C CYS A 217 -9.00 12.24 1.77
N PHE A 218 -9.55 13.17 0.98
CA PHE A 218 -9.01 14.51 0.76
C PHE A 218 -9.65 15.61 1.60
N GLU A 219 -10.48 15.25 2.59
CA GLU A 219 -10.98 16.23 3.56
C GLU A 219 -9.82 17.00 4.20
N PHE A 220 -9.99 18.31 4.34
CA PHE A 220 -8.92 19.21 4.79
C PHE A 220 -8.42 18.82 6.18
N LYS A 221 -9.34 18.68 7.14
CA LYS A 221 -9.01 18.26 8.50
C LYS A 221 -8.77 16.74 8.54
N PRO A 222 -7.63 16.28 9.07
CA PRO A 222 -7.34 14.84 9.16
C PRO A 222 -8.41 14.02 9.91
N SER A 223 -9.03 14.59 10.95
CA SER A 223 -10.10 13.95 11.73
C SER A 223 -11.30 13.54 10.88
N ASP A 224 -11.59 14.33 9.84
CA ASP A 224 -12.79 14.23 9.00
C ASP A 224 -12.55 13.29 7.80
N ARG A 225 -11.34 12.75 7.65
CA ARG A 225 -11.00 11.81 6.59
C ARG A 225 -11.53 10.41 6.86
N PHE A 226 -11.91 9.71 5.80
CA PHE A 226 -12.39 8.32 5.87
C PHE A 226 -11.85 7.45 4.72
N LEU A 227 -11.38 6.24 5.04
CA LEU A 227 -11.17 5.16 4.07
C LEU A 227 -12.46 4.35 3.92
N LEU A 228 -13.39 4.85 3.10
CA LEU A 228 -14.69 4.20 2.91
C LEU A 228 -15.07 4.15 1.43
N TYR A 229 -15.29 2.93 0.94
CA TYR A 229 -15.81 2.63 -0.39
C TYR A 229 -17.28 2.18 -0.27
N ILE A 230 -18.22 3.07 -0.59
CA ILE A 230 -19.67 2.82 -0.57
C ILE A 230 -20.32 3.38 -1.83
#